data_AF-A0A242N4T4-F1
#
_entry.id   AF-A0A242N4T4-F1
#
_cell.length_a   1.000
_cell.length_b   1.000
_cell.length_c   1.000
_cell.angle_alpha   90.00
_cell.angle_beta   90.00
_cell.angle_gamma   90.00
#
_symmetry.space_group_name_H-M   'P 1'
#
loop_
_entity.id
_entity.type
_entity.pdbx_description
1 polymer ?
#
loop_
_entity_poly.entity_id
_entity_poly.type
_entity_poly.pdbx_seq_one_letter_code
_entity_poly.pdbx_strand_id
1 'polypeptide(L)'
;MHVPQPVIRCVAAFDNWVALTPKYDTFIVPDRRVLNARIDDDTTVFSAGNPVPVDEVIIMRAFAKTRGHSQWTRLDSRCGVKDGRVVGVSLTPNVKPQIVR
;
A
#
# COMPACT_ATOMS: atom_id res chain seq x y z
N MET A 1 20.66 -8.76 5.93
CA MET A 1 19.22 -8.71 5.60
C MET A 1 19.08 -8.03 4.25
N HIS A 2 18.25 -8.56 3.35
CA HIS A 2 18.03 -8.02 2.01
C HIS A 2 16.53 -7.79 1.80
N VAL A 3 16.15 -6.64 1.24
CA VAL A 3 14.77 -6.32 0.87
C VAL A 3 14.70 -6.31 -0.66
N PRO A 4 13.77 -7.05 -1.28
CA PRO A 4 13.63 -7.07 -2.73
C PRO A 4 13.34 -5.69 -3.30
N GLN A 5 13.90 -5.37 -4.47
CA GLN A 5 13.74 -4.07 -5.12
C GLN A 5 12.27 -3.66 -5.34
N PRO A 6 11.34 -4.56 -5.76
CA PRO A 6 9.92 -4.20 -5.88
C PRO A 6 9.28 -3.73 -4.58
N VAL A 7 9.70 -4.31 -3.46
CA VAL A 7 9.22 -3.93 -2.12
C VAL A 7 9.69 -2.51 -1.77
N ILE A 8 10.95 -2.18 -2.05
CA ILE A 8 11.51 -0.83 -1.85
C ILE A 8 10.72 0.20 -2.68
N ARG A 9 10.48 -0.10 -3.97
CA ARG A 9 9.70 0.79 -4.85
C ARG A 9 8.26 0.94 -4.36
N CYS A 10 7.65 -0.11 -3.83
CA CYS A 10 6.30 -0.06 -3.28
C CYS A 10 6.21 0.87 -2.06
N VAL A 11 7.16 0.79 -1.12
CA VAL A 11 7.22 1.71 0.03
C VAL A 11 7.37 3.16 -0.44
N ALA A 12 8.28 3.42 -1.39
CA ALA A 12 8.48 4.75 -1.96
C ALA A 12 7.22 5.28 -2.68
N ALA A 13 6.46 4.42 -3.35
CA ALA A 13 5.20 4.82 -4.00
C ALA A 13 4.15 5.26 -2.98
N PHE A 14 4.05 4.59 -1.83
CA PHE A 14 3.14 5.00 -0.77
C PHE A 14 3.55 6.30 -0.08
N ASP A 15 4.85 6.53 0.11
CA ASP A 15 5.37 7.79 0.66
C ASP A 15 4.96 9.00 -0.22
N ASN A 16 5.09 8.85 -1.54
CA ASN A 16 4.60 9.86 -2.48
C ASN A 16 3.07 9.99 -2.47
N TRP A 17 2.35 8.87 -2.44
CA TRP A 17 0.89 8.87 -2.46
C TRP A 17 0.27 9.50 -1.21
N VAL A 18 0.84 9.27 -0.02
CA VAL A 18 0.30 9.83 1.24
C VAL A 18 0.41 11.36 1.28
N ALA A 19 1.41 11.95 0.60
CA ALA A 19 1.52 13.39 0.46
C ALA A 19 0.38 14.01 -0.39
N LEU A 20 -0.22 13.23 -1.29
CA LEU A 20 -1.23 13.68 -2.25
C LEU A 20 -2.66 13.37 -1.82
N THR A 21 -2.86 12.39 -0.93
CA THR A 21 -4.20 11.95 -0.51
C THR A 21 -4.80 12.89 0.54
N PRO A 22 -6.09 13.26 0.44
CA PRO A 22 -6.73 14.11 1.44
C PRO A 22 -6.95 13.39 2.77
N LYS A 23 -7.07 12.05 2.75
CA LYS A 23 -7.56 11.25 3.88
C LYS A 23 -6.51 10.99 4.97
N TYR A 24 -5.28 10.73 4.58
CA TYR A 24 -4.20 10.34 5.48
C TYR A 24 -3.12 11.42 5.49
N ASP A 25 -2.49 11.65 6.65
CA ASP A 25 -1.33 12.55 6.76
C ASP A 25 -0.02 11.80 7.00
N THR A 26 -0.12 10.55 7.46
CA THR A 26 1.03 9.70 7.80
C THR A 26 0.77 8.27 7.38
N PHE A 27 1.78 7.61 6.84
CA PHE A 27 1.76 6.20 6.45
C PHE A 27 3.07 5.55 6.89
N ILE A 28 2.99 4.37 7.52
CA ILE A 28 4.16 3.61 7.97
C ILE A 28 4.04 2.14 7.62
N VAL A 29 5.15 1.55 7.20
CA VAL A 29 5.34 0.10 7.08
C VAL A 29 6.48 -0.29 8.01
N PRO A 30 6.22 -1.03 9.11
CA PRO A 30 7.30 -1.45 10.01
C PRO A 30 8.31 -2.36 9.30
N ASP A 31 9.59 -2.29 9.66
CA ASP A 31 10.68 -3.06 9.03
C ASP A 31 10.38 -4.54 8.92
N ARG A 32 9.83 -5.15 9.98
CA ARG A 32 9.43 -6.56 9.95
C ARG A 32 8.38 -6.88 8.89
N ARG A 33 7.56 -5.91 8.48
CA ARG A 33 6.54 -6.07 7.43
C ARG A 33 7.14 -5.86 6.04
N VAL A 34 8.13 -5.00 5.92
CA VAL A 34 8.95 -4.86 4.71
C VAL A 34 9.74 -6.15 4.44
N LEU A 35 10.41 -6.69 5.46
CA LEU A 35 11.20 -7.92 5.37
C LEU A 35 10.37 -9.18 5.09
N ASN A 36 9.08 -9.16 5.47
CA ASN A 36 8.14 -10.27 5.25
C ASN A 36 7.05 -9.87 4.24
N ALA A 37 7.36 -8.95 3.32
CA ALA A 37 6.43 -8.57 2.27
C ALA A 37 6.11 -9.79 1.41
N ARG A 38 4.83 -9.97 1.07
CA ARG A 38 4.43 -10.98 0.09
C ARG A 38 4.54 -10.38 -1.30
N ILE A 39 5.17 -11.13 -2.20
CA ILE A 39 5.19 -10.85 -3.64
C ILE A 39 4.27 -11.89 -4.26
N ASP A 40 3.25 -11.44 -4.99
CA ASP A 40 2.23 -12.26 -5.62
C ASP A 40 2.30 -12.06 -7.13
N ASP A 41 2.86 -13.04 -7.84
CA ASP A 41 3.05 -13.09 -9.30
C ASP A 41 1.91 -13.82 -10.04
N ASP A 42 1.02 -14.48 -9.30
CA ASP A 42 -0.20 -15.10 -9.85
C ASP A 42 -1.26 -14.03 -10.22
N THR A 43 -1.25 -12.88 -9.54
CA THR A 43 -2.19 -11.80 -9.78
C THR A 43 -1.75 -10.92 -10.96
N THR A 44 -2.41 -11.09 -12.11
CA THR A 44 -2.08 -10.33 -13.35
C THR A 44 -2.88 -9.03 -13.55
N VAL A 45 -3.92 -8.81 -12.74
CA VAL A 45 -4.77 -7.60 -12.78
C VAL A 45 -4.89 -7.01 -11.38
N PHE A 46 -4.38 -5.79 -11.19
CA PHE A 46 -4.30 -5.15 -9.88
C PHE A 46 -5.63 -4.61 -9.35
N SER A 47 -6.51 -4.14 -10.25
CA SER A 47 -7.78 -3.50 -9.92
C SER A 47 -8.88 -4.06 -10.81
N ALA A 48 -9.92 -4.64 -10.23
CA ALA A 48 -11.03 -5.24 -10.99
C ALA A 48 -11.97 -4.17 -11.60
N GLY A 49 -12.21 -3.06 -10.90
CA GLY A 49 -13.12 -1.99 -11.36
C GLY A 49 -12.50 -1.08 -12.44
N ASN A 50 -11.17 -1.06 -12.53
CA ASN A 50 -10.42 -0.46 -13.62
C ASN A 50 -9.22 -1.38 -13.89
N PRO A 51 -9.31 -2.31 -14.86
CA PRO A 51 -8.27 -3.31 -15.12
C PRO A 51 -6.91 -2.66 -15.39
N VAL A 52 -5.98 -2.85 -14.45
CA VAL A 52 -4.58 -2.43 -14.60
C VAL A 52 -3.72 -3.69 -14.66
N PRO A 53 -3.14 -4.03 -15.83
CA PRO A 53 -2.24 -5.16 -15.98
C PRO A 53 -0.98 -5.01 -15.13
N VAL A 54 -0.54 -6.10 -14.50
CA VAL A 54 0.65 -6.17 -13.66
C VAL A 54 1.34 -7.52 -13.81
N ASP A 55 2.63 -7.55 -13.47
CA ASP A 55 3.42 -8.78 -13.41
C ASP A 55 3.47 -9.34 -11.98
N GLU A 56 3.39 -8.46 -10.98
CA GLU A 56 3.38 -8.84 -9.58
C GLU A 56 2.62 -7.81 -8.72
N VAL A 57 2.13 -8.27 -7.59
CA VAL A 57 1.51 -7.44 -6.55
C VAL A 57 2.29 -7.60 -5.25
N ILE A 58 2.80 -6.47 -4.75
CA ILE A 58 3.48 -6.41 -3.46
C ILE A 58 2.44 -6.15 -2.37
N ILE A 59 2.39 -7.01 -1.37
CA ILE A 59 1.42 -6.93 -0.26
C ILE A 59 2.17 -6.83 1.06
N MET A 60 1.87 -5.78 1.82
CA MET A 60 2.45 -5.54 3.14
C MET A 60 1.38 -5.09 4.12
N ARG A 61 1.62 -5.34 5.41
CA ARG A 61 0.82 -4.72 6.46
C ARG A 61 1.38 -3.34 6.80
N ALA A 62 0.51 -2.36 6.81
CA ALA A 62 0.85 -0.97 7.07
C ALA A 62 -0.07 -0.36 8.15
N PHE A 63 0.27 0.85 8.55
CA PHE A 63 -0.58 1.68 9.38
C PHE A 63 -0.64 3.08 8.78
N ALA A 64 -1.82 3.68 8.82
CA ALA A 64 -1.99 5.07 8.41
C ALA A 64 -2.75 5.85 9.47
N LYS A 65 -2.40 7.13 9.59
CA LYS A 65 -3.07 8.09 10.47
C LYS A 65 -4.01 8.94 9.62
N THR A 66 -5.28 8.97 10.01
CA THR A 66 -6.27 9.82 9.35
C THR A 66 -5.97 11.27 9.68
N ARG A 67 -5.99 12.13 8.66
CA ARG A 67 -5.71 13.55 8.80
C ARG A 67 -6.60 14.18 9.87
N GLY A 68 -5.99 14.87 10.83
CA GLY A 68 -6.71 15.53 11.93
C GLY A 68 -7.14 14.61 13.08
N HIS A 69 -6.81 13.32 13.03
CA HIS A 69 -7.12 12.36 14.11
C HIS A 69 -5.85 11.73 14.67
N SER A 70 -5.83 11.38 15.95
CA SER A 70 -4.70 10.68 16.59
C SER A 70 -4.70 9.17 16.34
N GLN A 71 -5.78 8.62 15.78
CA GLN A 71 -5.97 7.18 15.64
C GLN A 71 -5.18 6.60 14.46
N TRP A 72 -4.42 5.55 14.76
CA TRP A 72 -3.79 4.71 13.75
C TRP A 72 -4.73 3.61 13.29
N THR A 73 -4.86 3.50 11.97
CA THR A 73 -5.64 2.44 11.32
C THR A 73 -4.69 1.41 10.75
N ARG A 74 -4.92 0.14 11.07
CA ARG A 74 -4.21 -0.98 10.45
C ARG A 74 -4.78 -1.23 9.07
N LEU A 75 -3.89 -1.34 8.08
CA LEU A 75 -4.24 -1.52 6.68
C LEU A 75 -3.35 -2.61 6.06
N ASP A 76 -3.83 -3.24 5.01
CA ASP A 76 -3.01 -3.98 4.06
C ASP A 76 -2.78 -3.09 2.85
N SER A 77 -1.51 -2.83 2.56
CA SER A 77 -1.03 -2.02 1.45
C SER A 77 -0.67 -2.91 0.27
N ARG A 78 -1.17 -2.58 -0.91
CA ARG A 78 -0.88 -3.30 -2.15
C ARG A 78 -0.26 -2.35 -3.17
N CYS A 79 0.80 -2.77 -3.85
CA CYS A 79 1.33 -2.10 -5.04
C CYS A 79 1.26 -3.04 -6.24
N GLY A 80 0.71 -2.57 -7.35
CA GLY A 80 0.80 -3.25 -8.63
C GLY A 80 2.10 -2.86 -9.33
N VAL A 81 2.88 -3.84 -9.77
CA VAL A 81 4.15 -3.62 -10.47
C VAL A 81 4.04 -4.17 -11.89
N LYS A 82 4.46 -3.37 -12.86
CA LYS A 82 4.55 -3.74 -14.28
C LYS A 82 5.90 -3.31 -14.81
N ASP A 83 6.64 -4.22 -15.45
CA ASP A 83 7.97 -3.99 -16.01
C ASP A 83 8.92 -3.32 -14.99
N GLY A 84 8.85 -3.78 -13.73
CA GLY A 84 9.65 -3.27 -12.61
C GLY A 84 9.27 -1.87 -12.10
N ARG A 85 8.15 -1.30 -12.57
CA ARG A 85 7.62 0.01 -12.14
C ARG A 85 6.31 -0.15 -11.38
N VAL A 86 6.13 0.62 -10.31
CA VAL A 86 4.84 0.68 -9.61
C VAL A 86 3.85 1.46 -10.48
N VAL A 87 2.75 0.81 -10.87
CA VAL A 87 1.69 1.39 -11.71
C VAL A 87 0.43 1.73 -10.94
N GLY A 88 0.33 1.29 -9.68
CA GLY A 88 -0.79 1.62 -8.81
C GLY A 88 -0.56 1.21 -7.38
N VAL A 89 -1.23 1.90 -6.46
CA VAL A 89 -1.22 1.62 -5.02
C VAL A 89 -2.66 1.53 -4.50
N SER A 90 -2.91 0.68 -3.51
CA SER A 90 -4.21 0.59 -2.85
C SER A 90 -4.08 0.17 -1.39
N LEU A 91 -5.07 0.58 -0.58
CA LEU A 91 -5.15 0.26 0.85
C LEU A 91 -6.44 -0.49 1.14
N THR A 92 -6.35 -1.56 1.92
CA THR A 92 -7.49 -2.34 2.40
C THR A 92 -7.50 -2.38 3.94
N PRO A 93 -8.63 -2.10 4.61
CA PRO A 93 -9.88 -1.64 4.03
C PRO A 93 -9.75 -0.19 3.55
N ASN A 94 -10.57 0.20 2.58
CA ASN A 94 -10.89 1.61 2.39
C ASN A 94 -11.77 2.05 3.56
N VAL A 95 -11.19 2.24 4.76
CA VAL A 95 -11.96 2.44 5.99
C VAL A 95 -12.81 3.69 5.85
N LYS A 96 -14.15 3.54 5.76
CA LYS A 96 -15.07 4.67 5.98
C LYS A 96 -14.90 5.10 7.45
N PRO A 97 -14.78 6.40 7.76
CA PRO A 97 -14.68 6.84 9.15
C PRO A 97 -15.85 6.29 9.97
N GLN A 98 -15.55 5.61 11.08
CA GLN A 98 -16.58 5.25 12.05
C GLN A 98 -17.06 6.55 12.72
N ILE A 99 -18.31 6.92 12.48
CA ILE A 99 -18.98 7.94 13.28
C ILE A 99 -19.37 7.27 14.59
N VAL A 100 -18.61 7.54 15.65
CA VAL A 100 -19.04 7.24 17.02
C VAL A 100 -19.89 8.44 17.45
N ARG A 101 -21.21 8.22 17.63
CA ARG A 101 -22.11 9.18 18.27
C ARG A 101 -22.05 8.99 19.78
#